data_AF-X1GG57-F1
#
_entry.id   AF-X1GG57-F1
#
_cell.length_a   1.000
_cell.length_b   1.000
_cell.length_c   1.000
_cell.angle_alpha   90.00
_cell.angle_beta   90.00
_cell.angle_gamma   90.00
#
_symmetry.space_group_name_H-M   'P 1'
#
loop_
_entity.id
_entity.type
_entity.pdbx_description
1 polymer ?
#
loop_
_entity_poly.entity_id
_entity_poly.type
_entity_poly.pdbx_seq_one_letter_code
_entity_poly.pdbx_strand_id
1 'polypeptide(L)'
;MLNKRILVLISLLLVSFLLVGCFTVPVIENKAPVIDSDPILTATVGVEYTYDVDATDDDVLTYSLTEKPIGMTINPATGLIKWIPYKTQVGDNTVEVEVSDRLLSVIQRFNIAVAARIPMTITVDLPTTFRVGESTWFTVNMTANDDV
;
A
#
# COMPACT_ATOMS: atom_id res chain seq x y z
N MET A 1 -1.04 -57.22 -55.37
CA MET A 1 -1.23 -55.91 -56.02
C MET A 1 -2.03 -55.03 -55.07
N LEU A 2 -1.49 -53.87 -54.65
CA LEU A 2 -2.21 -53.00 -53.71
C LEU A 2 -3.40 -52.33 -54.42
N ASN A 3 -4.57 -52.30 -53.79
CA ASN A 3 -5.80 -51.74 -54.38
C ASN A 3 -5.67 -50.21 -54.51
N LYS A 4 -5.96 -49.66 -55.70
CA LYS A 4 -5.98 -48.20 -55.95
C LYS A 4 -6.83 -47.44 -54.92
N ARG A 5 -7.91 -48.04 -54.41
CA ARG A 5 -8.75 -47.45 -53.35
C ARG A 5 -8.02 -47.33 -52.00
N ILE A 6 -7.16 -48.28 -51.67
CA ILE A 6 -6.34 -48.27 -50.44
C ILE A 6 -5.26 -47.18 -50.55
N LEU A 7 -4.68 -46.99 -51.73
CA LEU A 7 -3.66 -45.96 -51.95
C LEU A 7 -4.22 -44.54 -51.80
N VAL A 8 -5.46 -44.30 -52.25
CA VAL A 8 -6.15 -42.99 -52.12
C VAL A 8 -6.49 -42.69 -50.66
N LEU A 9 -6.93 -43.69 -49.88
CA LEU A 9 -7.22 -43.51 -48.46
C LEU A 9 -5.94 -43.24 -47.64
N ILE A 10 -4.85 -43.94 -47.93
CA ILE A 10 -3.54 -43.70 -47.29
C ILE A 10 -3.01 -42.31 -47.66
N SER A 11 -3.16 -41.89 -48.92
CA SER A 11 -2.79 -40.54 -49.36
C SER A 11 -3.63 -39.46 -48.68
N LEU A 12 -4.94 -39.64 -48.52
CA LEU A 12 -5.82 -38.71 -47.81
C LEU A 12 -5.47 -38.63 -46.32
N LEU A 13 -5.16 -39.76 -45.67
CA LEU A 13 -4.78 -39.82 -44.25
C LEU A 13 -3.41 -39.17 -44.01
N LEU A 14 -2.43 -39.42 -44.89
CA LEU A 14 -1.10 -38.80 -44.84
C LEU A 14 -1.18 -37.30 -45.13
N VAL A 15 -1.99 -36.87 -46.10
CA VAL A 15 -2.21 -35.46 -46.40
C VAL A 15 -2.93 -34.77 -45.24
N SER A 16 -3.92 -35.39 -44.61
CA SER A 16 -4.58 -34.82 -43.42
C SER A 16 -3.61 -34.70 -42.25
N PHE A 17 -2.73 -35.69 -42.04
CA PHE A 17 -1.74 -35.68 -40.97
C PHE A 17 -0.61 -34.66 -41.23
N LEU A 18 -0.24 -34.43 -42.50
CA LEU A 18 0.67 -33.34 -42.90
C LEU A 18 0.03 -31.94 -42.82
N LEU A 19 -1.30 -31.84 -42.96
CA LEU A 19 -2.02 -30.56 -42.91
C LEU A 19 -2.36 -30.10 -41.49
N VAL A 20 -2.26 -30.98 -40.49
CA VAL A 20 -2.28 -30.55 -39.08
C VAL A 20 -0.90 -29.96 -38.76
N GLY A 21 -0.67 -28.75 -39.27
CA GLY A 21 0.48 -27.95 -38.88
C GLY A 21 0.56 -27.87 -37.36
N CYS A 22 1.76 -27.90 -36.82
CA CYS A 22 2.01 -27.70 -35.40
C CYS A 22 1.47 -26.32 -34.99
N PHE A 23 0.25 -26.28 -34.44
CA PHE A 23 -0.31 -25.06 -33.87
C PHE A 23 0.38 -24.82 -32.53
N THR A 24 1.41 -23.96 -32.53
CA THR A 24 1.94 -23.42 -31.30
C THR A 24 0.97 -22.36 -30.80
N VAL A 25 0.24 -22.65 -29.73
CA VAL A 25 -0.48 -21.61 -28.99
C VAL A 25 0.60 -20.67 -28.40
N PRO A 26 0.53 -19.35 -28.62
CA PRO A 26 1.46 -18.43 -27.96
C PRO A 26 1.25 -18.57 -26.45
N VAL A 27 2.29 -19.01 -25.74
CA VAL A 27 2.31 -18.94 -24.29
C VAL A 27 2.57 -17.48 -23.94
N ILE A 28 1.57 -16.81 -23.36
CA ILE A 28 1.79 -15.50 -22.75
C ILE A 28 2.49 -15.76 -21.42
N GLU A 29 3.71 -15.27 -21.29
CA GLU A 29 4.45 -15.33 -20.03
C GLU A 29 3.87 -14.30 -19.06
N ASN A 30 3.57 -14.73 -17.84
CA ASN A 30 3.08 -13.84 -16.79
C ASN A 30 4.14 -12.80 -16.41
N LYS A 31 3.72 -11.58 -16.12
CA LYS A 31 4.59 -10.51 -15.61
C LYS A 31 4.30 -10.30 -14.14
N ALA A 32 5.27 -9.78 -13.40
CA ALA A 32 5.01 -9.37 -12.03
C ALA A 32 4.27 -8.02 -12.04
N PRO A 33 3.43 -7.75 -11.02
CA PRO A 33 2.81 -6.44 -10.86
C PRO A 33 3.84 -5.33 -10.74
N VAL A 34 3.46 -4.11 -11.13
CA VAL A 34 4.29 -2.90 -10.99
C VAL A 34 3.62 -1.94 -10.03
N ILE A 35 4.32 -1.49 -8.99
CA ILE A 35 3.83 -0.44 -8.08
C ILE A 35 4.19 0.93 -8.67
N ASP A 36 3.18 1.78 -8.84
CA ASP A 36 3.28 3.10 -9.50
C ASP A 36 3.04 4.28 -8.53
N SER A 37 3.11 4.01 -7.22
CA SER A 37 2.87 4.96 -6.14
C SER A 37 4.06 5.09 -5.20
N ASP A 38 4.17 6.27 -4.58
CA ASP A 38 5.18 6.58 -3.56
C ASP A 38 4.54 6.82 -2.19
N PRO A 39 5.07 6.24 -1.11
CA PRO A 39 4.53 6.38 0.23
C PRO A 39 4.79 7.77 0.84
N ILE A 40 3.90 8.19 1.75
CA ILE A 40 4.15 9.33 2.63
C ILE A 40 5.07 8.86 3.76
N LEU A 41 6.24 9.49 3.89
CA LEU A 41 7.28 9.03 4.82
C LEU A 41 7.19 9.65 6.22
N THR A 42 6.12 10.39 6.52
CA THR A 42 5.88 11.03 7.82
C THR A 42 4.49 10.73 8.35
N ALA A 43 4.38 10.65 9.66
CA ALA A 43 3.09 10.55 10.36
C ALA A 43 3.18 11.22 11.73
N THR A 44 2.03 11.50 12.33
CA THR A 44 1.95 12.11 13.67
C THR A 44 1.15 11.20 14.59
N VAL A 45 1.60 11.05 15.84
CA VAL A 45 0.90 10.27 16.86
C VAL A 45 -0.57 10.70 16.97
N GLY A 46 -1.48 9.73 16.86
CA GLY A 46 -2.91 9.98 16.99
C GLY A 46 -3.58 10.67 15.80
N VAL A 47 -2.86 10.90 14.70
CA VAL A 47 -3.40 11.38 13.41
C VAL A 47 -3.52 10.19 12.46
N GLU A 48 -4.62 10.10 11.71
CA GLU A 48 -4.78 9.05 10.70
C GLU A 48 -3.79 9.26 9.56
N TYR A 49 -2.94 8.26 9.35
CA TYR A 49 -2.11 8.09 8.18
C TYR A 49 -2.87 7.26 7.15
N THR A 50 -2.88 7.74 5.90
CA THR A 50 -3.47 7.03 4.75
C THR A 50 -2.48 7.02 3.59
N TYR A 51 -2.36 5.88 2.93
CA TYR A 51 -1.57 5.74 1.70
C TYR A 51 -2.28 4.76 0.77
N ASP A 52 -2.48 5.16 -0.48
CA ASP A 52 -3.08 4.32 -1.51
C ASP A 52 -1.96 3.69 -2.35
N VAL A 53 -1.83 2.36 -2.25
CA VAL A 53 -0.81 1.64 -3.02
C VAL A 53 -1.39 1.35 -4.40
N ASP A 54 -1.07 2.19 -5.35
CA ASP A 54 -1.41 1.99 -6.76
C ASP A 54 -0.42 1.03 -7.41
N ALA A 55 -0.95 -0.01 -8.05
CA ALA A 55 -0.19 -0.96 -8.84
C ALA A 55 -0.94 -1.41 -10.10
N THR A 56 -0.21 -1.81 -11.12
CA THR A 56 -0.73 -2.22 -12.43
C THR A 56 -0.26 -3.61 -12.82
N ASP A 57 -1.19 -4.40 -13.38
CA ASP A 57 -0.97 -5.71 -14.00
C ASP A 57 -2.16 -6.06 -14.93
N ASP A 58 -2.00 -7.05 -15.80
CA ASP A 58 -3.08 -7.59 -16.63
C ASP A 58 -4.02 -8.52 -15.82
N ASP A 59 -3.59 -8.95 -14.63
CA ASP A 59 -4.31 -9.84 -13.71
C ASP A 59 -4.93 -9.12 -12.48
N VAL A 60 -5.74 -9.87 -11.72
CA VAL A 60 -6.36 -9.36 -10.48
C VAL A 60 -5.33 -9.31 -9.35
N LEU A 61 -5.11 -8.11 -8.84
CA LEU A 61 -4.16 -7.85 -7.76
C LEU A 61 -4.74 -8.08 -6.37
N THR A 62 -3.89 -8.56 -5.47
CA THR A 62 -4.14 -8.63 -4.02
C THR A 62 -3.00 -7.93 -3.27
N TYR A 63 -3.37 -7.12 -2.29
CA TYR A 63 -2.45 -6.30 -1.51
C TYR A 63 -2.32 -6.83 -0.09
N SER A 64 -1.10 -6.87 0.44
CA SER A 64 -0.86 -7.30 1.81
C SER A 64 0.30 -6.55 2.46
N LEU A 65 0.37 -6.60 3.78
CA LEU A 65 1.46 -6.03 4.57
C LEU A 65 2.24 -7.17 5.22
N THR A 66 3.47 -7.39 4.78
CA THR A 66 4.37 -8.45 5.28
C THR A 66 5.15 -7.99 6.52
N GLU A 67 5.43 -6.68 6.62
CA GLU A 67 5.98 -6.01 7.80
C GLU A 67 5.21 -4.71 8.04
N LYS A 68 4.80 -4.45 9.30
CA LYS A 68 4.03 -3.25 9.63
C LYS A 68 4.06 -2.92 11.12
N PRO A 69 3.89 -1.64 11.50
CA PRO A 69 3.60 -1.27 12.87
C PRO A 69 2.25 -1.82 13.34
N ILE A 70 2.12 -2.06 14.65
CA ILE A 70 0.86 -2.45 15.28
C ILE A 70 -0.22 -1.41 14.97
N GLY A 71 -1.43 -1.89 14.63
CA GLY A 71 -2.58 -1.06 14.30
C GLY A 71 -2.68 -0.65 12.82
N MET A 72 -1.63 -0.85 12.02
CA MET A 72 -1.69 -0.59 10.58
C MET A 72 -2.47 -1.70 9.85
N THR A 73 -3.27 -1.33 8.86
CA THR A 73 -4.08 -2.23 8.04
C THR A 73 -3.97 -1.83 6.57
N ILE A 74 -4.22 -2.79 5.67
CA ILE A 74 -4.35 -2.56 4.23
C ILE A 74 -5.63 -3.23 3.74
N ASN A 75 -6.34 -2.59 2.82
CA ASN A 75 -7.43 -3.24 2.11
C ASN A 75 -6.86 -4.15 1.01
N PRO A 76 -7.12 -5.47 1.05
CA PRO A 76 -6.50 -6.40 0.11
C PRO A 76 -6.98 -6.26 -1.34
N ALA A 77 -8.08 -5.56 -1.59
CA ALA A 77 -8.62 -5.33 -2.92
C ALA A 77 -8.26 -3.95 -3.49
N THR A 78 -8.01 -2.95 -2.62
CA THR A 78 -7.82 -1.56 -3.07
C THR A 78 -6.45 -1.00 -2.76
N GLY A 79 -5.59 -1.69 -2.02
CA GLY A 79 -4.27 -1.14 -1.65
C GLY A 79 -4.28 -0.06 -0.56
N LEU A 80 -5.46 0.43 -0.15
CA LEU A 80 -5.58 1.50 0.84
C LEU A 80 -5.06 1.09 2.22
N ILE A 81 -3.96 1.68 2.64
CA ILE A 81 -3.38 1.59 3.97
C ILE A 81 -4.04 2.61 4.89
N LYS A 82 -4.35 2.18 6.11
CA LYS A 82 -4.79 3.04 7.22
C LYS A 82 -4.04 2.72 8.50
N TRP A 83 -3.64 3.76 9.21
CA TRP A 83 -2.93 3.62 10.48
C TRP A 83 -3.09 4.85 11.37
N ILE A 84 -3.23 4.65 12.68
CA ILE A 84 -3.15 5.72 13.68
C ILE A 84 -1.96 5.38 14.60
N PRO A 85 -0.81 6.08 14.49
CA PRO A 85 0.37 5.77 15.29
C PRO A 85 0.13 6.01 16.78
N TYR A 86 0.64 5.09 17.60
CA TYR A 86 0.70 5.22 19.05
C TYR A 86 1.94 6.00 19.49
N LYS A 87 1.90 6.55 20.71
CA LYS A 87 3.06 7.26 21.29
C LYS A 87 4.32 6.39 21.36
N THR A 88 4.18 5.07 21.54
CA THR A 88 5.32 4.13 21.57
C THR A 88 5.96 3.89 20.21
N GLN A 89 5.36 4.42 19.13
CA GLN A 89 5.81 4.27 17.76
C GLN A 89 6.49 5.55 17.24
N VAL A 90 6.82 6.52 18.09
CA VAL A 90 7.61 7.71 17.70
C VAL A 90 9.00 7.27 17.21
N GLY A 91 9.46 7.86 16.09
CA GLY A 91 10.65 7.43 15.36
C GLY A 91 10.33 6.64 14.10
N ASP A 92 11.30 5.90 13.58
CA ASP A 92 11.15 5.16 12.32
C ASP A 92 10.36 3.87 12.50
N ASN A 93 9.37 3.65 11.64
CA ASN A 93 8.59 2.41 11.58
C ASN A 93 8.67 1.82 10.18
N THR A 94 9.19 0.59 10.08
CA THR A 94 9.26 -0.14 8.81
C THR A 94 7.87 -0.58 8.36
N VAL A 95 7.62 -0.42 7.07
CA VAL A 95 6.46 -0.96 6.36
C VAL A 95 6.95 -1.70 5.12
N GLU A 96 6.41 -2.89 4.90
CA GLU A 96 6.62 -3.69 3.71
C GLU A 96 5.28 -4.10 3.12
N VAL A 97 5.02 -3.64 1.90
CA VAL A 97 3.82 -3.96 1.13
C VAL A 97 4.19 -4.99 0.08
N GLU A 98 3.40 -6.05 -0.02
CA GLU A 98 3.43 -7.00 -1.13
C GLU A 98 2.19 -6.85 -1.99
N VAL A 99 2.39 -6.73 -3.31
CA VAL A 99 1.34 -6.77 -4.32
C VAL A 99 1.52 -8.02 -5.17
N SER A 100 0.50 -8.85 -5.27
CA SER A 100 0.55 -10.13 -5.98
C SER A 100 -0.62 -10.34 -6.94
N ASP A 101 -0.33 -10.93 -8.10
CA ASP A 101 -1.29 -11.44 -9.09
C ASP A 101 -1.65 -12.93 -8.85
N ARG A 102 -1.19 -13.52 -7.73
CA ARG A 102 -1.24 -14.95 -7.31
C ARG A 102 -0.17 -15.87 -7.89
N LEU A 103 0.60 -15.44 -8.88
CA LEU A 103 1.70 -16.20 -9.48
C LEU A 103 3.06 -15.54 -9.20
N LEU A 104 3.15 -14.23 -9.34
CA LEU A 104 4.29 -13.37 -9.05
C LEU A 104 3.88 -12.28 -8.03
N SER A 105 4.88 -11.63 -7.46
CA SER A 105 4.69 -10.50 -6.56
C SER A 105 5.81 -9.48 -6.66
N VAL A 106 5.50 -8.27 -6.21
CA VAL A 106 6.44 -7.17 -6.05
C VAL A 106 6.34 -6.63 -4.62
N ILE A 107 7.48 -6.18 -4.08
CA ILE A 107 7.57 -5.66 -2.72
C ILE A 107 8.02 -4.20 -2.75
N GLN A 108 7.31 -3.35 -2.01
CA GLN A 108 7.74 -1.98 -1.70
C GLN A 108 7.99 -1.86 -0.19
N ARG A 109 9.23 -1.52 0.18
CA ARG A 109 9.65 -1.32 1.56
C ARG A 109 9.99 0.15 1.82
N PHE A 110 9.50 0.71 2.91
CA PHE A 110 9.77 2.09 3.31
C PHE A 110 9.70 2.26 4.84
N ASN A 111 10.20 3.39 5.34
CA ASN A 111 10.13 3.76 6.75
C ASN A 111 9.27 5.02 6.91
N ILE A 112 8.34 5.00 7.86
CA ILE A 112 7.57 6.18 8.25
C ILE A 112 8.18 6.78 9.52
N ALA A 113 8.62 8.03 9.44
CA ALA A 113 9.06 8.81 10.58
C ALA A 113 7.85 9.38 11.33
N VAL A 114 7.60 8.85 12.53
CA VAL A 114 6.49 9.29 13.38
C VAL A 114 6.94 10.39 14.33
N ALA A 115 6.33 11.56 14.20
CA ALA A 115 6.50 12.67 15.12
C ALA A 115 5.58 12.53 16.34
N ALA A 116 6.09 12.92 17.51
CA ALA A 116 5.26 13.07 18.70
C ALA A 116 4.28 14.24 18.51
N ARG A 117 3.03 14.03 18.88
CA ARG A 117 2.04 15.11 18.89
C ARG A 117 2.35 16.09 20.03
N ILE A 118 2.46 17.37 19.72
CA ILE A 118 2.68 18.41 20.75
C ILE A 118 1.32 18.91 21.26
N PRO A 119 0.96 18.68 22.53
CA PRO A 119 -0.30 19.18 23.05
C PRO A 119 -0.25 20.72 23.20
N MET A 120 -1.37 21.38 22.90
CA MET A 120 -1.56 22.78 23.25
C MET A 120 -1.44 22.95 24.77
N THR A 121 -0.63 23.91 25.20
CA THR A 121 -0.49 24.25 26.63
C THR A 121 -1.04 25.64 26.87
N ILE A 122 -1.99 25.75 27.80
CA ILE A 122 -2.52 27.02 28.29
C ILE A 122 -1.84 27.31 29.63
N THR A 123 -1.12 28.41 29.73
CA THR A 123 -0.55 28.89 31.00
C THR A 123 -1.26 30.17 31.42
N VAL A 124 -1.82 30.15 32.63
CA VAL A 124 -2.46 31.32 33.23
C VAL A 124 -1.53 31.84 34.32
N ASP A 125 -1.01 33.04 34.13
CA ASP A 125 -0.25 33.73 35.17
C ASP A 125 -1.23 34.54 36.02
N LEU A 126 -1.64 33.96 37.15
CA LEU A 126 -2.56 34.61 38.09
C LEU A 126 -1.76 35.32 39.18
N PRO A 127 -2.09 36.58 39.52
CA PRO A 127 -1.48 37.24 40.66
C PRO A 127 -1.88 36.52 41.96
N THR A 128 -0.90 36.36 42.86
CA THR A 128 -1.09 35.63 44.15
C THR A 128 -1.86 36.44 45.19
N THR A 129 -2.07 37.73 44.95
CA THR A 129 -2.85 38.62 45.83
C THR A 129 -3.67 39.60 45.00
N PHE A 130 -4.85 39.93 45.51
CA PHE A 130 -5.75 40.93 44.95
C PHE A 130 -6.12 41.95 46.02
N ARG A 131 -6.22 43.22 45.64
CA ARG A 131 -6.72 44.28 46.52
C ARG A 131 -8.22 44.43 46.32
N VAL A 132 -8.96 44.45 47.43
CA VAL A 132 -10.43 44.65 47.39
C VAL A 132 -10.72 46.04 46.84
N GLY A 133 -11.55 46.11 45.80
CA GLY A 133 -11.94 47.36 45.15
C GLY A 133 -11.09 47.78 43.94
N GLU A 134 -10.06 47.00 43.57
CA GLU A 134 -9.22 47.27 42.40
C GLU A 134 -9.46 46.21 41.30
N SER A 135 -9.52 46.66 40.05
CA SER A 135 -9.53 45.77 38.88
C SER A 135 -8.10 45.48 38.45
N THR A 136 -7.66 44.23 38.61
CA THR A 136 -6.39 43.74 38.05
C THR A 136 -6.69 42.87 36.83
N TRP A 137 -6.19 43.28 35.68
CA TRP A 137 -6.13 42.42 34.50
C TRP A 137 -4.99 41.41 34.70
N PHE A 138 -5.19 40.18 34.24
CA PHE A 138 -4.15 39.15 34.18
C PHE A 138 -3.96 38.72 32.73
N THR A 139 -2.78 38.17 32.43
CA THR A 139 -2.45 37.68 31.11
C THR A 139 -2.67 36.17 31.06
N VAL A 140 -3.49 35.72 30.11
CA VAL A 140 -3.53 34.31 29.71
C VAL A 140 -2.56 34.16 28.56
N ASN A 141 -1.50 33.37 28.75
CA ASN A 141 -0.60 33.01 27.67
C ASN A 141 -1.09 31.68 27.07
N MET A 142 -1.49 31.73 25.80
CA MET A 142 -1.80 30.54 25.03
C MET A 142 -0.66 30.33 24.05
N THR A 143 0.10 29.25 24.22
CA THR A 143 1.06 28.83 23.20
C THR A 143 0.42 27.71 22.41
N ALA A 144 -0.05 28.05 21.21
CA ALA A 144 -0.41 27.05 20.21
C ALA A 144 0.89 26.47 19.65
N ASN A 145 1.35 25.36 20.23
CA ASN A 145 2.44 24.56 19.63
C ASN A 145 1.90 23.65 18.53
N ASP A 146 0.92 24.12 17.75
CA ASP A 146 0.30 23.29 16.71
C ASP A 146 1.34 23.01 15.62
N ASP A 147 1.38 21.75 15.18
CA ASP A 147 2.42 21.20 14.32
C ASP A 147 2.46 21.96 12.96
N VAL A 148 3.66 22.43 12.57
CA VAL A 148 3.94 22.91 11.19
C VAL A 148 4.13 21.72 10.27
#